data_AF-A0A938M5T2-F1
#
_entry.id   AF-A0A938M5T2-F1
#
_cell.length_a   1.000
_cell.length_b   1.000
_cell.length_c   1.000
_cell.angle_alpha   90.00
_cell.angle_beta   90.00
_cell.angle_gamma   90.00
#
_symmetry.space_group_name_H-M   'P 1'
#
loop_
_entity.id
_entity.type
_entity.pdbx_description
1 polymer ?
#
loop_
_entity_poly.entity_id
_entity_poly.type
_entity_poly.pdbx_seq_one_letter_code
_entity_poly.pdbx_strand_id
1 'polypeptide(L)'
;MKPKGFTLIEMLVVTAIIALLAGLLLPGLSRARESARLNTCLSNLRQLGAAMFMYAQCNGERLPVAEFSESYSGIHDVYLFDVLQP
;
A
#
# COMPACT_ATOMS: atom_id res chain seq x y z
N MET A 1 49.49 -8.32 -13.54
CA MET A 1 49.02 -9.10 -12.36
C MET A 1 47.76 -9.85 -12.76
N LYS A 2 47.74 -11.18 -12.65
CA LYS A 2 46.55 -11.97 -13.02
C LYS A 2 45.51 -11.86 -11.89
N PRO A 3 44.24 -11.55 -12.17
CA PRO A 3 43.21 -11.53 -11.15
C PRO A 3 43.06 -12.96 -10.56
N LYS A 4 43.01 -13.06 -9.24
CA LYS A 4 42.65 -14.32 -8.58
C LYS A 4 41.16 -14.58 -8.86
N GLY A 5 40.85 -15.74 -9.43
CA GLY A 5 39.46 -16.16 -9.66
C GLY A 5 38.76 -16.47 -8.35
N PHE A 6 37.45 -16.19 -8.29
CA PHE A 6 36.59 -16.61 -7.18
C PHE A 6 36.58 -18.14 -7.08
N THR A 7 36.70 -18.66 -5.87
CA THR A 7 36.56 -20.09 -5.66
C THR A 7 35.07 -20.48 -5.68
N LEU A 8 34.74 -21.66 -6.21
CA LEU A 8 33.35 -22.14 -6.23
C LEU A 8 32.76 -22.22 -4.82
N ILE A 9 33.60 -22.53 -3.82
CA ILE A 9 33.18 -22.63 -2.42
C ILE A 9 32.78 -21.27 -1.83
N GLU A 10 33.45 -20.18 -2.23
CA GLU A 10 33.09 -18.82 -1.80
C GLU A 10 31.73 -18.39 -2.33
N MET A 11 31.39 -18.71 -3.59
CA MET A 11 30.07 -18.42 -4.13
C MET A 11 28.97 -19.33 -3.55
N LEU A 12 29.31 -20.59 -3.26
CA LEU A 12 28.39 -21.56 -2.67
C LEU A 12 27.98 -21.16 -1.24
N VAL A 13 28.94 -20.81 -0.38
CA VAL A 13 28.62 -20.45 1.02
C VAL A 13 27.80 -19.16 1.11
N VAL A 14 28.09 -18.18 0.24
CA VAL A 14 27.37 -16.90 0.22
C VAL A 14 25.92 -17.09 -0.17
N THR A 15 25.66 -17.82 -1.26
CA THR A 15 24.29 -18.10 -1.70
C THR A 15 23.52 -18.94 -0.69
N ALA A 16 24.17 -19.89 0.00
CA ALA A 16 23.56 -20.66 1.08
C ALA A 16 23.10 -19.78 2.26
N ILE A 17 23.94 -18.84 2.69
CA ILE A 17 23.60 -17.91 3.78
C ILE A 17 22.47 -16.95 3.34
N ILE A 18 22.52 -16.41 2.11
CA ILE A 18 21.47 -15.53 1.59
C ILE A 18 20.13 -16.27 1.52
N ALA A 19 20.11 -17.52 1.04
CA ALA A 19 18.89 -18.32 0.95
C ALA A 19 18.26 -18.58 2.32
N LEU A 20 19.10 -18.87 3.34
CA LEU A 20 18.63 -19.04 4.71
C LEU A 20 18.00 -17.76 5.26
N LEU A 21 18.67 -16.61 5.10
CA LEU A 21 18.17 -15.31 5.56
C LEU A 21 16.89 -14.90 4.80
N ALA A 22 16.86 -15.08 3.47
CA ALA A 22 15.70 -14.79 2.65
C ALA A 22 14.49 -15.66 3.04
N GLY A 23 14.71 -16.93 3.37
CA GLY A 23 13.66 -17.84 3.85
C GLY A 23 12.97 -17.37 5.13
N LEU A 24 13.70 -16.69 6.02
CA LEU A 24 13.12 -16.08 7.22
C LEU A 24 12.43 -14.74 6.94
N LEU A 25 12.90 -13.99 5.94
CA LEU A 25 12.40 -12.66 5.60
C LEU A 25 11.12 -12.67 4.75
N LEU A 26 10.99 -13.60 3.80
CA LEU A 26 9.82 -13.71 2.91
C LEU A 26 8.47 -13.82 3.66
N PRO A 27 8.30 -14.69 4.67
CA PRO A 27 7.04 -14.77 5.42
C PRO A 27 6.80 -13.53 6.31
N GLY A 28 7.86 -12.86 6.77
CA GLY A 28 7.74 -11.60 7.49
C GLY A 28 7.28 -10.46 6.58
N LEU A 29 7.81 -10.41 5.35
CA LEU A 29 7.50 -9.38 4.37
C LEU A 29 6.04 -9.44 3.87
N SER A 30 5.48 -10.64 3.71
CA SER A 30 4.07 -10.78 3.32
C SER A 30 3.12 -10.20 4.38
N ARG A 31 3.37 -10.51 5.66
CA ARG A 31 2.61 -9.95 6.79
C ARG A 31 2.80 -8.44 6.95
N ALA A 32 4.03 -7.95 6.76
CA ALA A 32 4.33 -6.53 6.80
C ALA A 32 3.62 -5.75 5.68
N ARG A 33 3.56 -6.31 4.46
CA ARG A 33 2.83 -5.73 3.33
C ARG A 33 1.33 -5.62 3.63
N GLU A 34 0.73 -6.67 4.17
CA GLU A 34 -0.70 -6.64 4.51
C GLU A 34 -0.98 -5.62 5.63
N SER A 35 -0.14 -5.58 6.65
CA SER A 35 -0.23 -4.56 7.71
C SER A 35 -0.07 -3.12 7.16
N ALA A 36 0.82 -2.92 6.18
CA ALA A 36 1.00 -1.64 5.52
C ALA A 36 -0.25 -1.23 4.72
N ARG A 37 -0.85 -2.16 3.98
CA ARG A 37 -2.11 -1.95 3.25
C ARG A 37 -3.24 -1.51 4.19
N LEU A 38 -3.40 -2.21 5.31
CA LEU A 38 -4.37 -1.85 6.34
C LEU A 38 -4.10 -0.46 6.92
N ASN A 39 -2.84 -0.13 7.21
CA ASN A 39 -2.46 1.19 7.73
C ASN A 39 -2.77 2.32 6.73
N THR A 40 -2.53 2.10 5.44
CA THR A 40 -2.88 3.05 4.38
C THR A 40 -4.39 3.26 4.31
N CYS A 41 -5.17 2.18 4.26
CA CYS A 41 -6.63 2.22 4.26
C CYS A 41 -7.18 2.99 5.48
N LEU A 42 -6.65 2.70 6.67
CA LEU A 42 -7.02 3.39 7.91
C LEU A 42 -6.66 4.89 7.85
N SER A 43 -5.48 5.24 7.31
CA SER A 43 -5.08 6.64 7.13
C SER A 43 -6.04 7.38 6.19
N ASN A 44 -6.43 6.76 5.07
CA ASN A 44 -7.38 7.33 4.12
C ASN A 44 -8.75 7.54 4.78
N LEU A 45 -9.24 6.58 5.57
CA LEU A 45 -10.48 6.72 6.34
C LEU A 45 -10.44 7.88 7.33
N ARG A 46 -9.32 8.05 8.05
CA ARG A 46 -9.16 9.19 8.98
C ARG A 46 -9.21 10.51 8.23
N GLN A 47 -8.56 10.60 7.07
CA GLN A 47 -8.57 11.80 6.23
C GLN A 47 -9.96 12.10 5.67
N LEU A 48 -10.69 11.09 5.19
CA LEU A 48 -12.07 11.24 4.73
C LEU A 48 -13.01 11.64 5.87
N GLY A 49 -12.89 11.02 7.04
CA GLY A 49 -13.67 11.38 8.23
C GLY A 49 -13.46 12.84 8.65
N ALA A 50 -12.20 13.29 8.66
CA ALA A 50 -11.87 14.70 8.91
C ALA A 50 -12.48 15.63 7.85
N ALA A 51 -12.37 15.27 6.56
CA ALA A 51 -12.95 16.05 5.46
C ALA A 51 -14.48 16.15 5.56
N MET A 52 -15.18 15.05 5.88
CA MET A 52 -16.62 15.05 6.09
C MET A 52 -17.03 15.93 7.28
N PHE A 53 -16.27 15.88 8.37
CA PHE A 53 -16.52 16.72 9.54
C PHE A 53 -16.33 18.21 9.22
N MET A 54 -15.25 18.56 8.54
CA MET A 54 -15.01 19.94 8.07
C MET A 54 -16.12 20.42 7.13
N TYR A 55 -16.59 19.57 6.23
CA TYR A 55 -17.71 19.89 5.34
C TYR A 55 -18.99 20.16 6.12
N ALA A 56 -19.34 19.29 7.07
CA ALA A 56 -20.55 19.43 7.89
C ALA A 56 -20.52 20.73 8.72
N GLN A 57 -19.36 21.11 9.26
CA GLN A 57 -19.20 22.37 9.98
C GLN A 57 -19.49 23.60 9.10
N CYS A 58 -19.15 23.55 7.81
CA CYS A 58 -19.38 24.65 6.87
C CYS A 58 -20.78 24.65 6.25
N ASN A 59 -21.48 23.50 6.21
CA ASN A 59 -22.74 23.33 5.48
C ASN A 59 -23.96 23.04 6.37
N GLY A 60 -23.96 23.56 7.60
CA GLY A 60 -25.12 23.45 8.50
C GLY A 60 -25.38 22.01 8.94
N GLU A 61 -24.33 21.29 9.31
CA GLU A 61 -24.33 19.90 9.78
C GLU A 61 -24.78 18.86 8.74
N ARG A 62 -24.85 19.27 7.46
CA ARG A 62 -25.17 18.37 6.35
C ARG A 62 -23.90 17.67 5.87
N LEU A 63 -24.00 16.35 5.66
CA LEU A 63 -22.95 15.57 5.03
C LEU A 63 -22.95 15.77 3.50
N PRO A 64 -21.81 15.51 2.82
CA PRO A 64 -21.75 15.55 1.36
C PRO A 64 -22.74 14.56 0.76
N VAL A 65 -23.48 15.00 -0.27
CA VAL A 65 -24.40 14.15 -1.01
C VAL A 65 -23.62 13.30 -2.01
N ALA A 66 -23.87 12.00 -2.04
CA ALA A 66 -23.38 11.14 -3.11
C ALA A 66 -24.30 11.31 -4.33
N GLU A 67 -23.88 12.12 -5.30
CA GLU A 67 -24.57 12.22 -6.59
C GLU A 67 -24.21 11.01 -7.46
N PHE A 68 -25.14 10.07 -7.62
CA PHE A 68 -25.04 9.01 -8.61
C PHE A 68 -25.49 9.57 -9.96
N SER A 69 -24.56 10.20 -10.68
CA SER A 69 -24.76 10.60 -12.07
C SER A 69 -24.59 9.38 -12.98
N GLU A 70 -25.62 8.98 -13.73
CA GLU A 70 -25.47 8.03 -14.85
C GLU A 70 -24.50 8.62 -15.88
N SER A 71 -23.28 8.08 -15.88
CA SER A 71 -22.09 8.56 -16.60
C SER A 71 -22.34 8.80 -18.10
N TYR A 72 -22.28 10.06 -18.54
CA TYR A 72 -21.95 10.42 -19.93
C TYR A 72 -20.42 10.37 -20.08
N SER A 73 -19.91 9.31 -20.69
CA SER A 73 -18.67 9.27 -21.49
C SER A 73 -17.50 10.15 -20.98
N GLY A 74 -16.71 9.64 -20.02
CA GLY A 74 -15.30 10.04 -19.90
C GLY A 74 -14.83 10.59 -18.56
N ILE A 75 -15.68 10.66 -17.53
CA ILE A 75 -15.25 11.00 -16.17
C ILE A 75 -15.11 9.68 -15.42
N HIS A 76 -13.91 9.37 -14.93
CA HIS A 76 -13.73 8.26 -14.00
C HIS A 76 -14.52 8.60 -12.75
N ASP A 77 -15.65 7.92 -12.54
CA ASP A 77 -16.38 7.97 -11.29
C ASP A 77 -15.43 7.51 -10.18
N VAL A 78 -14.86 8.45 -9.41
CA VAL A 78 -13.99 8.15 -8.27
C VAL A 78 -14.90 7.66 -7.17
N TYR A 79 -15.02 6.34 -7.04
CA TYR A 79 -15.87 5.79 -6.02
C TYR A 79 -15.18 5.91 -4.66
N LEU A 80 -15.98 6.06 -3.60
CA LEU A 80 -15.47 6.06 -2.23
C LEU A 80 -14.61 4.82 -1.94
N PHE A 81 -14.94 3.67 -2.55
CA PHE A 81 -14.17 2.44 -2.42
C PHE A 81 -12.78 2.51 -3.09
N ASP A 82 -12.62 3.28 -4.18
CA ASP A 82 -11.32 3.46 -4.85
C ASP A 82 -10.35 4.25 -3.97
N VAL A 83 -10.86 5.21 -3.20
CA VAL A 83 -10.08 6.00 -2.24
C VAL A 83 -9.61 5.16 -1.04
N LEU A 84 -10.29 4.05 -0.80
CA LEU A 84 -10.03 3.11 0.30
C LEU A 84 -9.07 1.98 -0.09
N GLN A 85 -8.74 1.83 -1.38
CA GLN A 85 -7.83 0.80 -1.86
C GLN A 85 -6.36 1.18 -1.61
N PRO A 86 -5.53 0.24 -1.12
CA PRO A 86 -4.10 0.43 -0.91
C PRO A 86 -3.23 0.08 -2.13
#